data_AF-A0A1H2RS45-F1
#
_entry.id   AF-A0A1H2RS45-F1
#
_cell.length_a   1.000
_cell.length_b   1.000
_cell.length_c   1.000
_cell.angle_alpha   90.00
_cell.angle_beta   90.00
_cell.angle_gamma   90.00
#
_symmetry.space_group_name_H-M   'P 1'
#
loop_
_entity.id
_entity.type
_entity.pdbx_description
1 polymer ?
#
loop_
_entity_poly.entity_id
_entity_poly.type
_entity_poly.pdbx_seq_one_letter_code
_entity_poly.pdbx_strand_id
1 'polypeptide(L)' 'MRRAFFQLVVKGLLKSSMSEQGFRDLSEEWWHYTLVDEPYPDTYFDVPVR' A
#
# COMPACT_ATOMS: atom_id res chain seq x y z
N MET A 1 -1.97 -25.35 -5.84
CA MET A 1 -2.28 -25.19 -4.39
C MET A 1 -1.22 -24.42 -3.58
N ARG A 2 0.09 -24.62 -3.76
CA ARG A 2 1.12 -23.93 -2.93
C ARG A 2 1.27 -22.40 -3.15
N ARG A 3 1.01 -21.90 -4.36
CA ARG A 3 1.16 -20.45 -4.68
C ARG A 3 0.07 -19.56 -4.10
N ALA A 4 -1.18 -20.02 -4.10
CA ALA A 4 -2.33 -19.23 -3.63
C ALA A 4 -2.26 -18.95 -2.11
N PHE A 5 -1.77 -19.92 -1.33
CA PHE A 5 -1.60 -19.76 0.11
C PHE A 5 -0.48 -18.78 0.47
N PHE A 6 0.66 -18.85 -0.23
CA PHE A 6 1.76 -17.90 -0.07
C PHE A 6 1.32 -16.46 -0.37
N GLN A 7 0.54 -16.27 -1.43
CA GLN A 7 0.05 -14.95 -1.81
C GLN A 7 -0.97 -14.38 -0.81
N LEU A 8 -1.75 -15.21 -0.11
CA LEU A 8 -2.65 -14.77 0.96
C LEU A 8 -1.86 -14.27 2.18
N VAL A 9 -0.80 -15.00 2.57
CA VAL A 9 0.05 -14.63 3.71
C VAL A 9 0.80 -13.33 3.47
N VAL A 10 1.39 -13.17 2.27
CA VAL A 10 2.13 -11.95 1.92
C VAL A 10 1.20 -10.72 1.91
N LYS A 11 -0.01 -10.85 1.35
CA LYS A 11 -1.01 -9.78 1.37
C LYS A 11 -1.41 -9.38 2.79
N GLY A 12 -1.65 -10.36 3.66
CA GLY A 12 -2.02 -10.11 5.05
C GLY A 12 -0.92 -9.40 5.83
N LEU A 13 0.33 -9.89 5.71
CA LEU A 13 1.49 -9.30 6.37
C LEU A 13 1.74 -7.86 5.90
N LEU A 14 1.66 -7.61 4.58
CA LEU A 14 1.83 -6.28 4.04
C LEU A 14 0.74 -5.33 4.57
N LYS A 15 -0.53 -5.76 4.55
CA LYS A 15 -1.64 -4.93 5.04
C LYS A 15 -1.48 -4.54 6.51
N SER A 16 -1.13 -5.49 7.39
CA SER A 16 -0.96 -5.18 8.81
C SER A 16 0.22 -4.23 9.04
N SER A 17 1.38 -4.51 8.43
CA SER A 17 2.57 -3.67 8.61
C SER A 17 2.38 -2.26 8.06
N MET A 18 1.73 -2.10 6.91
CA MET A 18 1.45 -0.78 6.33
C MET A 18 0.47 0.00 7.20
N SER A 19 -0.59 -0.65 7.71
CA SER A 19 -1.57 -0.01 8.60
C SER A 19 -0.92 0.49 9.90
N GLU A 20 0.02 -0.27 10.48
CA GLU A 20 0.76 0.15 11.68
C GLU A 20 1.63 1.39 11.45
N GLN A 21 2.03 1.65 10.20
CA GLN A 21 2.84 2.81 9.81
C GLN A 21 1.99 3.99 9.29
N GLY A 22 0.66 3.95 9.47
CA GLY A 22 -0.22 5.06 9.08
C GLY A 22 -0.65 5.04 7.62
N PHE A 23 -0.54 3.91 6.92
CA PHE A 23 -1.04 3.78 5.56
C PHE A 23 -2.44 3.15 5.52
N ARG A 24 -3.24 3.58 4.54
CA ARG A 24 -4.56 3.03 4.21
C ARG A 24 -4.48 2.19 2.94
N ASP A 25 -5.06 0.99 2.95
CA ASP A 25 -5.10 0.11 1.78
C ASP A 25 -6.19 0.50 0.77
N LEU A 26 -5.98 0.13 -0.50
CA LEU A 26 -6.98 0.15 -1.57
C LEU A 26 -7.43 -1.28 -1.87
N SER A 27 -8.71 -1.60 -1.68
CA SER A 27 -9.21 -2.98 -1.71
C SER A 27 -9.09 -3.65 -3.09
N GLU A 28 -9.22 -2.84 -4.14
CA GLU A 28 -9.18 -3.20 -5.55
C GLU A 28 -7.75 -3.54 -6.00
N GLU A 29 -6.74 -2.96 -5.35
CA GLU A 29 -5.33 -3.10 -5.68
C GLU A 29 -4.53 -3.41 -4.42
N TRP A 30 -4.37 -4.70 -4.09
CA TRP A 30 -3.76 -5.13 -2.81
C TRP A 30 -2.33 -4.62 -2.55
N TRP A 31 -1.63 -4.12 -3.57
CA TRP A 31 -0.29 -3.53 -3.46
C TRP A 31 -0.31 -2.00 -3.27
N HIS A 32 -1.46 -1.35 -3.38
CA HIS A 32 -1.62 0.10 -3.36
C HIS A 32 -1.97 0.57 -1.94
N TYR A 33 -1.20 1.56 -1.47
CA TYR A 33 -1.37 2.17 -0.15
C TYR A 33 -1.19 3.69 -0.23
N THR A 34 -1.97 4.43 0.54
CA THR A 34 -1.87 5.90 0.67
C THR A 34 -1.54 6.24 2.12
N LEU A 35 -0.62 7.17 2.36
CA LEU A 35 -0.35 7.67 3.72
C LEU A 35 -1.57 8.46 4.21
N VAL A 36 -2.09 8.15 5.39
CA VAL A 36 -3.32 8.79 5.92
C VAL A 36 -3.10 10.28 6.14
N ASP A 37 -1.97 10.64 6.75
CA ASP A 37 -1.57 12.03 7.00
C ASP A 37 -0.55 12.49 5.95
N GLU A 38 -0.86 12.28 4.66
CA GLU A 38 0.03 12.71 3.57
C GLU A 38 0.20 14.24 3.54
N PRO A 39 1.43 14.78 3.38
CA PRO A 39 1.66 16.23 3.40
C PRO A 39 1.06 17.00 2.22
N TYR A 40 0.78 16.33 1.10
CA TYR A 40 0.42 16.96 -0.18
C TYR A 40 -0.74 16.24 -0.90
N PRO A 41 -1.93 16.08 -0.28
CA PRO A 41 -3.00 15.21 -0.80
C PRO A 41 -3.56 15.66 -2.16
N ASP A 42 -3.49 16.95 -2.47
CA ASP A 42 -4.04 17.55 -3.69
C ASP A 42 -2.95 18.07 -4.65
N THR A 43 -1.67 17.75 -4.40
CA THR A 43 -0.56 18.21 -5.24
C THR A 43 0.01 17.06 -6.08
N TYR A 44 -0.04 17.23 -7.38
CA TYR A 44 0.55 16.31 -8.34
C TYR A 44 1.89 16.88 -8.81
N PHE A 45 2.98 16.19 -8.50
CA PHE A 45 4.32 16.63 -8.88
C PHE A 45 4.63 16.24 -10.32
N ASP A 46 5.08 17.22 -11.12
CA ASP A 46 5.59 17.03 -12.48
C ASP A 46 7.08 17.39 -12.52
N VAL A 47 7.87 16.62 -11.78
CA VAL A 47 9.34 16.76 -11.74
C VAL A 47 10.00 15.41 -12.05
N PRO A 48 11.19 15.39 -12.67
CA PRO A 48 11.86 14.13 -12.98
C PRO A 48 12.20 13.30 -11.74
N VAL A 49 11.84 12.02 -11.75
CA VAL A 49 12.32 11.02 -10.79
C VAL A 49 13.77 10.66 -11.18
N ARG A 50 14.68 10.59 -10.20
CA ARG A 50 16.11 10.28 -10.40
C ARG A 50 16.51 9.08 -9.58
#